data_AF-A0A9D8DZS1-F1
#
_entry.id   AF-A0A9D8DZS1-F1
#
_cell.length_a   1.000
_cell.length_b   1.000
_cell.length_c   1.000
_cell.angle_alpha   90.00
_cell.angle_beta   90.00
_cell.angle_gamma   90.00
#
_symmetry.space_group_name_H-M   'P 1'
#
loop_
_entity.id
_entity.type
_entity.pdbx_description
1 polymer ?
#
loop_
_entity_poly.entity_id
_entity_poly.type
_entity_poly.pdbx_seq_one_letter_code
_entity_poly.pdbx_strand_id
1 'polypeptide(L)' 'MRIGVTMTARELDLEVADAEEVIRSFRQAVEDGEKILWLVDEEGRRHGLVVDKIAYLDVEADKSPRIGFGKE' A
#
# COMPACT_ATOMS: atom_id res chain seq x y z
N MET A 1 -3.56 -0.98 -4.10
CA MET A 1 -3.34 -1.37 -2.69
C MET A 1 -4.48 -0.84 -1.84
N ARG A 2 -4.95 -1.60 -0.83
CA ARG A 2 -6.01 -1.18 0.09
C ARG A 2 -5.50 -1.20 1.52
N ILE A 3 -5.83 -0.17 2.29
CA ILE A 3 -5.40 -0.01 3.68
C ILE A 3 -6.63 0.07 4.57
N GLY A 4 -6.74 -0.87 5.50
CA GLY A 4 -7.74 -0.81 6.56
C GLY A 4 -7.22 -0.04 7.75
N VAL A 5 -8.02 0.88 8.29
CA VAL A 5 -7.69 1.59 9.55
C VAL A 5 -8.60 1.15 10.68
N THR A 6 -8.02 0.97 11.87
CA THR A 6 -8.76 0.62 13.09
C THR A 6 -9.77 1.70 13.47
N MET A 7 -10.79 1.31 14.24
CA MET A 7 -11.81 2.19 14.81
C MET A 7 -12.70 2.93 13.81
N THR A 8 -12.59 2.64 12.51
CA THR A 8 -13.51 3.14 11.47
C THR A 8 -13.71 2.06 10.42
N ALA A 9 -14.87 2.02 9.76
CA ALA A 9 -15.11 1.16 8.60
C ALA A 9 -14.57 1.79 7.30
N ARG A 10 -13.56 2.66 7.39
CA ARG A 10 -12.98 3.35 6.24
C ARG A 10 -11.78 2.57 5.74
N GLU A 11 -11.73 2.41 4.43
CA GLU A 11 -10.58 1.87 3.72
C GLU A 11 -9.97 2.99 2.88
N LEU A 12 -8.65 3.03 2.78
CA LEU A 12 -7.95 3.86 1.83
C LEU A 12 -7.50 3.00 0.66
N ASP A 13 -8.00 3.32 -0.52
CA ASP A 13 -7.54 2.76 -1.77
C ASP A 13 -6.47 3.67 -2.36
N LEU A 14 -5.27 3.12 -2.55
CA LEU A 14 -4.10 3.82 -3.09
C LEU A 14 -3.49 3.01 -4.24
N GLU A 15 -3.20 3.71 -5.33
CA GLU A 15 -2.35 3.21 -6.41
C GLU A 15 -0.91 3.63 -6.09
N VAL A 16 -0.01 2.66 -6.03
CA VAL A 16 1.39 2.84 -5.67
C VAL A 16 2.27 2.20 -6.72
N ALA A 17 3.36 2.87 -7.06
CA ALA A 17 4.25 2.41 -8.13
C ALA A 17 4.99 1.11 -7.78
N ASP A 18 5.29 0.89 -6.49
CA ASP A 18 5.96 -0.31 -5.99
C ASP A 18 5.33 -0.75 -4.66
N ALA A 19 4.57 -1.85 -4.69
CA ALA A 19 3.92 -2.36 -3.50
C ALA A 19 4.89 -3.04 -2.52
N GLU A 20 5.99 -3.62 -2.98
CA GLU A 20 7.01 -4.24 -2.13
C GLU A 20 7.78 -3.18 -1.34
N GLU A 21 8.03 -2.01 -1.94
CA GLU A 21 8.57 -0.85 -1.23
C GLU A 21 7.68 -0.40 -0.08
N VAL A 22 6.36 -0.36 -0.30
CA VAL A 22 5.40 -0.01 0.76
C VAL A 22 5.42 -1.02 1.91
N ILE A 23 5.44 -2.32 1.60
CA ILE A 23 5.52 -3.38 2.62
C ILE A 23 6.80 -3.24 3.44
N ARG A 24 7.94 -3.02 2.79
CA ARG A 24 9.24 -2.83 3.46
C ARG A 24 9.22 -1.59 4.37
N SER A 25 8.69 -0.48 3.87
CA SER A 25 8.60 0.78 4.62
C SER A 25 7.70 0.65 5.84
N PHE A 26 6.56 -0.06 5.72
CA PHE A 26 5.69 -0.33 6.85
C PHE A 26 6.36 -1.19 7.92
N ARG A 27 7.06 -2.27 7.52
CA ARG A 27 7.81 -3.11 8.47
C ARG A 27 8.86 -2.30 9.23
N GLN A 28 9.64 -1.50 8.51
CA GLN A 28 10.64 -0.64 9.11
C GLN A 28 10.02 0.37 10.08
N ALA A 29 8.94 1.04 9.69
CA ALA A 29 8.24 1.98 10.57
C ALA A 29 7.75 1.34 11.88
N VAL A 30 7.31 0.07 11.81
CA VAL A 30 6.93 -0.70 13.01
C VAL A 30 8.14 -1.06 13.87
N GLU A 31 9.23 -1.53 13.26
CA GLU A 31 10.47 -1.92 13.95
C GLU A 31 11.15 -0.71 14.63
N ASP A 32 11.22 0.42 13.93
CA ASP A 32 11.82 1.67 14.40
C ASP A 32 10.89 2.44 15.36
N GLY A 33 9.63 1.99 15.50
CA GLY A 33 8.65 2.59 16.41
C GLY A 33 8.11 3.95 15.95
N GLU A 34 8.20 4.22 14.64
CA GLU A 34 7.68 5.43 14.01
C GLU A 34 6.18 5.60 14.28
N LYS A 35 5.73 6.86 14.35
CA LYS A 35 4.31 7.17 14.59
C LYS A 35 3.52 7.34 13.30
N ILE A 36 4.20 7.76 12.22
CA ILE A 36 3.58 8.08 10.94
C ILE A 36 4.33 7.34 9.84
N LEU A 37 3.62 6.54 9.06
CA LEU A 37 4.09 5.99 7.79
C LEU A 37 3.73 6.97 6.68
N TRP A 38 4.73 7.40 5.91
CA TRP A 38 4.53 8.19 4.71
C TRP A 38 4.52 7.30 3.48
N LEU A 39 3.46 7.39 2.69
CA LEU A 39 3.35 6.74 1.39
C LEU A 39 3.27 7.76 0.28
N VAL A 40 3.84 7.43 -0.88
CA VAL A 40 3.72 8.23 -2.11
C VAL A 40 2.88 7.42 -3.09
N ASP A 41 1.80 8.01 -3.60
CA ASP A 41 1.01 7.39 -4.66
C ASP A 41 1.63 7.62 -6.05
N GLU A 42 1.10 6.98 -7.09
CA GLU A 42 1.61 7.12 -8.47
C GLU A 42 1.56 8.56 -9.01
N GLU A 43 0.69 9.41 -8.44
CA GLU A 43 0.60 10.82 -8.79
C GLU A 43 1.57 11.71 -8.01
N GLY A 44 2.42 11.11 -7.15
CA GLY A 44 3.41 11.81 -6.34
C GLY A 44 2.82 12.49 -5.09
N ARG A 45 1.54 12.23 -4.75
CA ARG A 45 0.94 12.76 -3.52
C ARG A 45 1.42 11.96 -2.33
N ARG A 46 1.60 12.66 -1.20
CA ARG A 46 2.06 12.08 0.07
C ARG A 46 0.89 11.86 1.02
N HIS A 47 0.76 10.62 1.50
CA HIS A 47 -0.26 10.19 2.44
C HIS A 47 0.41 9.82 3.77
N GLY A 48 0.03 10.50 4.85
CA GLY A 48 0.51 10.22 6.20
C GLY A 48 -0.48 9.34 6.96
N LEU A 49 -0.04 8.15 7.34
CA LEU A 49 -0.84 7.16 8.05
C LEU A 49 -0.31 6.97 9.47
N VAL A 50 -1.19 6.99 10.47
CA VAL A 50 -0.78 6.65 11.84
C VAL A 50 -0.52 5.15 11.93
N VAL A 51 0.73 4.75 12.23
CA VAL A 51 1.17 3.35 12.19
C VAL A 51 0.31 2.48 13.11
N ASP A 52 0.03 2.95 14.32
CA ASP A 52 -0.77 2.23 15.32
C ASP A 52 -2.27 2.11 14.96
N LYS A 53 -2.71 2.79 13.88
CA LYS A 53 -4.08 2.70 13.36
C LYS A 53 -4.19 1.82 12.14
N ILE A 54 -3.09 1.36 11.54
CA ILE A 54 -3.16 0.47 10.38
C ILE A 54 -3.58 -0.93 10.87
N ALA A 55 -4.75 -1.38 10.44
CA ALA A 55 -5.29 -2.69 10.79
C ALA A 55 -4.75 -3.78 9.84
N TYR A 56 -4.70 -3.48 8.54
CA TYR A 56 -4.14 -4.36 7.51
C TYR A 56 -3.71 -3.55 6.28
N LEU A 57 -2.79 -4.14 5.52
CA LEU A 57 -2.44 -3.74 4.17
C LEU A 57 -2.80 -4.90 3.24
N ASP A 58 -3.71 -4.66 2.32
CA ASP A 58 -4.08 -5.60 1.27
C ASP A 58 -3.39 -5.19 -0.03
N VAL A 59 -2.55 -6.11 -0.52
CA VAL A 59 -1.67 -5.91 -1.67
C VAL A 59 -2.01 -6.99 -2.69
N GLU A 60 -2.66 -6.59 -3.78
CA GLU A 60 -2.82 -7.47 -4.93
C GLU A 60 -1.45 -7.68 -5.59
N ALA A 61 -1.07 -8.93 -5.82
CA ALA A 61 0.11 -9.23 -6.62
C ALA A 61 -0.06 -8.66 -8.03
N ASP A 62 1.00 -8.06 -8.57
CA ASP A 62 1.02 -7.52 -9.92
C ASP A 62 0.42 -8.53 -10.89
N LYS A 63 -0.70 -8.16 -11.50
CA LYS A 63 -1.26 -8.89 -12.64
C LYS A 63 -0.33 -8.61 -13.81
N SER A 64 0.79 -9.35 -13.89
CA SER A 64 1.57 -9.44 -15.12
C SER A 64 0.59 -9.59 -16.28
N PRO A 65 0.61 -8.69 -17.28
CA PRO A 65 -0.36 -8.75 -18.37
C PRO A 65 -0.23 -10.13 -19.00
N ARG A 66 -1.32 -10.92 -18.96
CA ARG A 66 -1.39 -12.18 -19.70
C ARG A 66 -1.25 -11.82 -21.16
N ILE A 67 -0.07 -12.06 -21.73
CA ILE A 67 0.21 -11.88 -23.16
C ILE A 67 -0.72 -12.84 -23.90
N GLY A 68 -1.87 -12.33 -24.34
CA GLY A 68 -2.78 -13.02 -25.22
C GLY A 68 -2.21 -12.96 -26.62
N PHE A 69 -1.47 -13.99 -27.03
CA PHE A 69 -1.19 -14.20 -28.44
C PHE A 69 -2.51 -14.54 -29.13
N GLY A 70 -3.18 -13.52 -29.68
CA GLY A 70 -4.24 -13.71 -30.66
C GLY A 70 -3.63 -14.39 -31.88
N LYS A 71 -4.06 -15.61 -32.13
CA LYS A 71 -3.71 -16.39 -33.31
C LYS A 71 -4.88 -16.24 -34.28
N GLU A 72 -4.71 -15.46 -35.34
CA GLU A 72 -5.43 -15.58 -36.61
C GLU A 72 -4.60 -14.99 -37.74
#